data_AF-A0A946HLB8-F1
#
_entry.id   AF-A0A946HLB8-F1
#
_cell.length_a   1.000
_cell.length_b   1.000
_cell.length_c   1.000
_cell.angle_alpha   90.00
_cell.angle_beta   90.00
_cell.angle_gamma   90.00
#
_symmetry.space_group_name_H-M   'P 1'
#
loop_
_entity.id
_entity.type
_entity.pdbx_description
1 polymer ?
#
loop_
_entity_poly.entity_id
_entity_poly.type
_entity_poly.pdbx_seq_one_letter_code
_entity_poly.pdbx_strand_id
1 'polypeptide(L)' 'IGENAIGVRARILRGLEWAGVRLDVDANHRRKARLHADSSKVAIWVVPAQEERMIAADTLSILKGAA' A
#
# COMPACT_ATOMS: atom_id res chain seq x y z
N ILE A 1 7.03 -5.79 -5.24
CA ILE A 1 7.00 -4.73 -6.30
C ILE A 1 6.37 -3.44 -5.77
N GLY A 2 5.14 -3.49 -5.23
CA GLY A 2 4.43 -2.31 -4.72
C GLY A 2 5.23 -1.46 -3.72
N GLU A 3 6.00 -2.09 -2.84
CA GLU A 3 6.80 -1.38 -1.81
C GLU A 3 8.02 -0.63 -2.38
N ASN A 4 8.70 -1.21 -3.38
CA ASN A 4 10.05 -0.77 -3.76
C ASN A 4 10.12 -0.12 -5.15
N ALA A 5 9.23 -0.47 -6.08
CA ALA A 5 9.32 -0.04 -7.46
C ALA A 5 8.59 1.31 -7.69
N ILE A 6 9.28 2.40 -7.36
CA ILE A 6 8.77 3.80 -7.47
C ILE A 6 8.16 4.08 -8.84
N GLY A 7 8.88 3.74 -9.92
CA GLY A 7 8.44 3.99 -11.30
C GLY A 7 7.21 3.16 -11.70
N VAL A 8 7.10 1.94 -11.18
CA VAL A 8 5.91 1.08 -11.41
C VAL A 8 4.69 1.69 -10.73
N ARG A 9 4.80 2.13 -9.47
CA ARG A 9 3.72 2.84 -8.78
C ARG A 9 3.29 4.09 -9.54
N ALA A 10 4.23 4.93 -9.94
CA ALA A 10 3.94 6.18 -10.66
C ALA A 10 3.19 5.91 -11.98
N ARG A 11 3.61 4.91 -12.75
CA ARG A 11 2.96 4.54 -14.02
C ARG A 11 1.53 4.05 -13.81
N ILE A 12 1.30 3.17 -12.84
CA ILE A 12 -0.03 2.64 -12.53
C ILE A 12 -0.95 3.76 -12.06
N LEU A 13 -0.51 4.57 -11.10
CA LEU A 13 -1.34 5.61 -10.49
C LEU A 13 -1.72 6.72 -11.48
N ARG A 14 -0.83 7.05 -12.43
CA ARG A 14 -1.14 7.96 -13.56
C ARG A 14 -2.29 7.41 -14.42
N GLY A 15 -2.30 6.10 -14.67
CA GLY A 15 -3.38 5.44 -15.40
C GLY A 15 -4.74 5.43 -14.69
N LEU A 16 -4.78 5.79 -13.40
CA LEU A 16 -5.98 5.84 -12.56
C LEU A 16 -6.46 7.28 -12.28
N GLU A 17 -5.86 8.29 -12.91
CA GLU A 17 -6.27 9.70 -12.72
C GLU A 17 -7.75 9.94 -13.07
N TRP A 18 -8.30 9.20 -14.04
CA TRP A 18 -9.72 9.26 -14.42
C TRP A 18 -10.66 8.89 -13.25
N ALA A 19 -10.20 8.06 -12.31
CA ALA A 19 -10.94 7.66 -11.12
C ALA A 19 -10.72 8.62 -9.93
N GLY A 20 -10.01 9.73 -10.14
CA GLY A 20 -9.74 10.74 -9.10
C GLY A 20 -8.48 10.48 -8.27
N VAL A 21 -7.61 9.57 -8.69
CA VAL A 21 -6.28 9.37 -8.09
C VAL A 21 -5.39 10.57 -8.38
N ARG A 22 -4.78 11.17 -7.35
CA ARG A 22 -3.72 12.18 -7.48
C ARG A 22 -2.52 11.77 -6.64
N LEU A 23 -1.41 11.47 -7.31
CA LEU A 23 -0.15 11.07 -6.66
C LEU A 23 0.65 12.29 -6.22
N ASP A 24 1.11 12.28 -4.97
CA ASP A 24 2.22 13.14 -4.52
C ASP A 24 3.54 12.49 -4.98
N VAL A 25 4.11 13.06 -6.04
CA VAL A 25 5.33 12.58 -6.69
C VAL A 25 6.52 12.59 -5.72
N ASP A 26 6.60 13.62 -4.88
CA ASP A 26 7.66 13.79 -3.90
C ASP A 26 7.56 12.76 -2.78
N ALA A 27 6.35 12.51 -2.27
CA ALA A 27 6.12 11.44 -1.31
C ALA A 27 6.49 10.06 -1.90
N ASN A 28 6.17 9.83 -3.17
CA ASN A 28 6.51 8.59 -3.85
C ASN A 28 8.02 8.41 -4.03
N HIS A 29 8.75 9.46 -4.42
CA HIS A 29 10.20 9.45 -4.53
C HIS A 29 10.90 9.24 -3.18
N ARG A 30 10.39 9.88 -2.12
CA ARG A 30 10.89 9.73 -0.75
C ARG A 30 10.42 8.44 -0.07
N ARG A 31 9.69 7.56 -0.78
CA ARG A 31 9.16 6.28 -0.26
C ARG A 31 8.36 6.43 1.03
N LYS A 32 7.54 7.48 1.14
CA LYS A 32 6.64 7.67 2.28
C LYS A 32 5.54 6.60 2.27
N ALA A 33 4.93 6.35 3.43
CA ALA A 33 3.79 5.45 3.54
C ALA A 33 2.53 6.03 2.86
N ARG A 34 2.27 7.33 3.02
CA ARG A 34 1.15 8.05 2.37
C ARG A 34 1.64 8.66 1.05
N LEU A 35 0.97 8.35 -0.06
CA LEU A 35 1.39 8.79 -1.39
C LEU A 35 0.38 9.68 -2.14
N HIS A 36 -0.78 9.95 -1.57
CA HIS A 36 -1.79 10.77 -2.25
C HIS A 36 -1.58 12.26 -1.98
N ALA A 37 -1.78 13.09 -3.01
CA ALA A 37 -1.88 14.53 -2.86
C ALA A 37 -3.19 14.88 -2.14
N ASP A 38 -3.27 16.08 -1.55
CA ASP A 38 -4.45 16.49 -0.78
C ASP A 38 -5.71 16.70 -1.66
N SER A 39 -5.51 16.86 -2.97
CA SER A 39 -6.58 16.92 -3.98
C SER A 39 -7.05 15.54 -4.48
N SER A 40 -6.41 14.45 -4.03
CA SER A 40 -6.79 13.10 -4.43
C SER A 40 -8.12 12.72 -3.80
N LYS A 41 -9.03 12.17 -4.61
CA LYS A 41 -10.28 11.56 -4.11
C LYS A 41 -10.07 10.17 -3.54
N VAL A 42 -8.92 9.55 -3.86
CA VAL A 42 -8.57 8.19 -3.47
C VAL A 42 -7.33 8.21 -2.60
N ALA A 43 -7.39 7.53 -1.46
CA ALA A 43 -6.23 7.34 -0.60
C ALA A 43 -5.25 6.32 -1.20
N ILE A 44 -3.97 6.66 -1.22
CA ILE A 44 -2.89 5.80 -1.73
C ILE A 44 -1.89 5.57 -0.60
N TRP A 45 -1.62 4.30 -0.28
CA TRP A 45 -0.72 3.87 0.78
C TRP A 45 0.26 2.80 0.29
N VAL A 46 1.48 2.84 0.83
CA VAL A 46 2.42 1.73 0.81
C VAL A 46 2.39 1.08 2.19
N VAL A 47 1.99 -0.19 2.23
CA VAL A 47 1.91 -0.98 3.45
C VAL A 47 2.88 -2.15 3.28
N PRO A 48 3.89 -2.30 4.17
CA PRO A 48 4.77 -3.45 4.13
C PRO A 48 4.01 -4.75 4.35
N ALA A 49 4.27 -5.74 3.51
CA ALA A 49 3.80 -7.10 3.78
C ALA A 49 4.45 -7.63 5.07
N GLN A 50 3.67 -8.30 5.90
CA GLN A 50 4.12 -8.94 7.15
C GLN A 50 3.62 -10.38 7.16
N GLU A 51 4.04 -11.16 6.17
CA GLU A 51 3.51 -12.50 5.89
C GLU A 51 3.73 -13.43 7.09
N GLU A 52 4.92 -13.41 7.69
CA GLU A 52 5.26 -14.24 8.85
C GLU A 52 4.39 -13.92 10.06
N ARG A 53 4.08 -12.63 10.26
CA ARG A 53 3.21 -12.19 11.36
C ARG A 53 1.78 -12.66 11.15
N MET A 54 1.28 -12.59 9.92
CA MET A 54 -0.05 -13.09 9.56
C MET A 54 -0.14 -14.59 9.82
N ILE A 55 0.82 -15.37 9.31
CA ILE A 55 0.88 -16.82 9.51
C ILE A 55 0.91 -17.18 11.00
N ALA A 56 1.73 -16.49 11.79
CA ALA A 56 1.83 -16.73 13.24
C ALA A 56 0.51 -16.40 13.97
N ALA A 57 -0.13 -15.27 13.62
CA ALA A 57 -1.40 -14.86 14.21
C ALA A 57 -2.53 -15.84 13.88
N ASP A 58 -2.62 -16.28 12.62
CA ASP A 58 -3.63 -17.22 12.16
C ASP A 58 -3.44 -18.60 12.80
N THR A 59 -2.19 -19.08 12.87
CA THR A 59 -1.85 -20.33 13.57
C THR A 59 -2.27 -20.27 15.04
N LEU A 60 -1.97 -19.17 15.74
CA LEU A 60 -2.38 -18.99 17.14
C LEU A 60 -3.90 -18.94 17.28
N SER A 61 -4.60 -18.31 16.35
CA SER A 61 -6.06 -18.26 16.34
C SER A 61 -6.68 -19.65 16.19
N ILE A 62 -6.13 -20.49 15.30
CA ILE A 62 -6.56 -21.88 15.11
C ILE A 62 -6.33 -22.70 16.39
N LEU A 63 -5.15 -22.59 17.00
CA LEU A 63 -4.83 -23.29 18.25
C LEU A 63 -5.76 -22.89 19.41
N LYS A 64 -6.18 -21.63 19.47
CA LYS A 64 -7.12 -21.12 20.50
C LYS A 64 -8.58 -21.48 20.22
N GLY A 65 -8.95 -21.67 18.95
CA GLY A 65 -10.32 -22.02 18.53
C GLY A 65 -10.60 -23.53 18.48
N ALA A 66 -9.57 -24.38 18.60
CA ALA A 66 -9.69 -25.83 18.63
C ALA A 66 -10.07 -26.41 20.02
N ALA A 67 -10.82 -25.65 20.82
CA ALA A 67 -11.33 -26.06 22.13
C ALA A 67 -12.78 -26.57 22.04
#